data_AF-A0A966WPS2-F1
#
_entry.id   AF-A0A966WPS2-F1
#
_cell.length_a   1.000
_cell.length_b   1.000
_cell.length_c   1.000
_cell.angle_alpha   90.00
_cell.angle_beta   90.00
_cell.angle_gamma   90.00
#
_symmetry.space_group_name_H-M   'P 1'
#
loop_
_entity.id
_entity.type
_entity.pdbx_description
1 polymer ?
#
loop_
_entity_poly.entity_id
_entity_poly.type
_entity_poly.pdbx_seq_one_letter_code
_entity_poly.pdbx_strand_id
1 'polypeptide(L)' 'ECPRLLFPFARNILAEVTRDGGFPPVFLSPIDFVALWQSRRGQAMENPVGNA' A
#
# COMPACT_ATOMS: atom_id res chain seq x y z
N GLU A 1 -0.16 -12.84 -2.71
CA GLU A 1 -0.33 -12.39 -4.11
C GLU A 1 -1.49 -11.42 -4.36
N CYS A 2 -2.59 -11.54 -3.60
CA CYS A 2 -3.76 -10.66 -3.68
C CYS A 2 -3.51 -9.13 -3.79
N PRO A 3 -2.57 -8.50 -3.03
CA PRO A 3 -2.37 -7.04 -3.11
C PRO A 3 -1.93 -6.54 -4.48
N ARG A 4 -1.11 -7.33 -5.18
CA ARG A 4 -0.60 -6.99 -6.51
C ARG A 4 -1.70 -7.01 -7.58
N LEU A 5 -2.76 -7.78 -7.35
CA LEU A 5 -3.95 -7.85 -8.21
C LEU A 5 -4.94 -6.73 -7.92
N LEU A 6 -5.16 -6.40 -6.64
CA LEU A 6 -6.15 -5.39 -6.24
C LEU A 6 -5.66 -3.94 -6.40
N PHE A 7 -4.37 -3.69 -6.19
CA PHE A 7 -3.83 -2.33 -6.14
C PHE A 7 -4.04 -1.50 -7.42
N PRO A 8 -3.90 -2.05 -8.65
CA PRO A 8 -4.17 -1.28 -9.88
C PRO A 8 -5.59 -0.71 -9.93
N PHE A 9 -6.59 -1.48 -9.46
CA PHE A 9 -7.98 -1.03 -9.41
C PHE A 9 -8.18 0.03 -8.34
N ALA A 10 -7.67 -0.20 -7.13
CA ALA A 10 -7.75 0.78 -6.05
C ALA A 10 -7.10 2.12 -6.43
N ARG A 11 -5.95 2.08 -7.13
CA ARG A 11 -5.28 3.28 -7.65
C ARG A 11 -6.16 4.03 -8.66
N ASN A 12 -6.78 3.32 -9.60
CA ASN A 12 -7.65 3.95 -10.61
C ASN A 12 -8.88 4.61 -9.97
N ILE A 13 -9.53 3.91 -9.03
CA ILE A 13 -10.69 4.44 -8.29
C ILE A 13 -10.31 5.74 -7.58
N LEU A 14 -9.13 5.80 -6.93
CA LEU A 14 -8.68 7.02 -6.27
C LEU A 14 -8.45 8.18 -7.25
N ALA A 15 -7.88 7.91 -8.42
CA ALA A 15 -7.68 8.93 -9.46
C ALA A 15 -9.02 9.46 -9.99
N GLU A 16 -10.02 8.60 -10.17
CA GLU A 16 -11.37 8.96 -10.60
C GLU A 16 -12.10 9.78 -9.53
N VAL A 17 -12.15 9.29 -8.28
CA VAL A 17 -12.85 9.97 -7.17
C VAL A 17 -12.28 11.36 -6.91
N THR A 18 -10.96 11.52 -6.98
CA THR A 18 -10.31 12.83 -6.76
C THR A 18 -10.58 13.80 -7.90
N ARG A 19 -10.57 13.31 -9.15
CA ARG A 19 -10.96 14.09 -10.31
C ARG A 19 -12.42 14.53 -10.26
N ASP A 20 -13.33 13.62 -9.96
CA ASP A 20 -14.78 13.87 -9.91
C ASP A 20 -15.14 14.82 -8.77
N GLY A 21 -14.36 14.82 -7.69
CA GLY A 21 -14.45 15.79 -6.61
C GLY A 21 -13.93 17.19 -6.95
N GLY A 22 -13.43 17.44 -8.16
CA GLY A 22 -12.86 18.72 -8.57
C GLY A 22 -11.45 18.99 -8.04
N PHE A 23 -10.79 17.99 -7.44
CA PHE A 23 -9.40 18.06 -7.01
C PHE A 23 -8.45 17.62 -8.13
N PRO A 24 -7.17 18.01 -8.08
CA PRO A 24 -6.15 17.39 -8.92
C PRO A 24 -6.15 15.86 -8.75
N PRO A 25 -6.08 15.07 -9.83
CA PRO A 25 -6.07 13.62 -9.74
C PRO A 25 -4.90 13.11 -8.90
N VAL A 26 -5.18 12.15 -8.01
CA VAL A 26 -4.14 11.48 -7.23
C VAL A 26 -3.44 10.42 -8.07
N PHE A 27 -2.13 10.58 -8.28
CA PHE A 27 -1.28 9.61 -8.97
C PHE A 27 -0.40 8.84 -7.99
N LEU A 28 -0.81 7.61 -7.66
CA LEU A 28 0.01 6.74 -6.81
C LEU A 28 1.10 6.03 -7.64
N SER A 29 2.33 6.11 -7.15
CA SER A 29 3.44 5.30 -7.66
C SER A 29 3.17 3.80 -7.45
N PRO A 30 3.67 2.92 -8.34
CA PRO A 30 3.65 1.48 -8.10
C PRO A 30 4.32 1.12 -6.78
N ILE A 31 3.73 0.18 -6.05
CA ILE A 31 4.26 -0.32 -4.76
C ILE A 31 4.89 -1.70 -4.99
N ASP A 32 6.13 -1.89 -4.52
CA ASP A 32 6.72 -3.22 -4.39
C ASP A 32 6.19 -3.91 -3.12
N PHE A 33 5.12 -4.68 -3.29
CA PHE A 33 4.50 -5.43 -2.21
C PHE A 33 5.38 -6.58 -1.67
N VAL A 34 6.35 -7.07 -2.45
CA VAL A 34 7.26 -8.14 -2.01
C VAL A 34 8.27 -7.56 -1.03
N ALA A 35 8.93 -6.47 -1.41
CA ALA A 35 9.86 -5.75 -0.53
C ALA A 35 9.15 -5.27 0.74
N LEU A 36 7.94 -4.73 0.62
CA LEU A 36 7.11 -4.30 1.76
C LEU A 36 6.83 -5.46 2.73
N TRP A 37 6.50 -6.65 2.21
CA TRP A 37 6.23 -7.82 3.05
C TRP A 37 7.47 -8.33 3.77
N GLN A 38 8.61 -8.37 3.06
CA GLN A 38 9.90 -8.77 3.65
C GLN A 38 10.33 -7.80 4.76
N SER A 39 10.22 -6.50 4.51
CA SER A 39 10.53 -5.46 5.50
C SER A 39 9.68 -5.61 6.77
N ARG A 40 8.36 -5.82 6.63
CA ARG A 40 7.45 -6.03 7.77
C ARG A 40 7.79 -7.30 8.57
N ARG A 41 8.17 -8.39 7.90
CA ARG A 41 8.59 -9.62 8.58
C ARG A 41 9.90 -9.44 9.35
N GLY A 42 10.86 -8.71 8.82
CA GLY A 42 12.10 -8.37 9.52
C GLY A 42 11.84 -7.53 10.78
N GLN A 43 10.98 -6.51 10.66
CA GLN A 43 10.58 -5.68 11.81
C GLN A 43 9.79 -6.44 12.88
N ALA A 44 8.94 -7.39 12.48
CA ALA A 44 8.20 -8.25 13.40
C ALA A 44 9.10 -9.24 14.16
N MET A 45 10.26 -9.58 13.61
CA MET A 45 11.26 -10.44 14.28
C MET A 45 12.15 -9.66 15.26
N GLU A 46 12.29 -8.33 15.10
CA GLU A 46 13.16 -7.50 15.94
C GLU A 46 12.46 -6.92 17.20
N ASN A 47 11.13 -6.96 17.26
CA ASN A 47 10.38 -6.62 18.48
C ASN A 47 9.74 -7.89 19.09
N PRO A 48 10.47 -8.69 19.89
CA PRO A 48 9.83 -9.65 20.78
C PRO A 48 9.00 -8.86 21.80
N VAL A 49 7.68 -8.98 21.73
CA VAL A 49 6.76 -8.44 22.73
C VAL A 49 7.18 -8.99 24.10
N GLY A 50 7.69 -8.12 24.98
CA GLY A 50 8.18 -8.53 26.29
C GLY A 50 8.65 -7.36 27.17
N ASN A 51 7.84 -6.31 27.33
CA ASN A 51 7.94 -5.51 28.55
C ASN A 51 7.22 -6.29 29.65
N ALA A 52 8.00 -6.97 30.49
CA ALA A 52 7.58 -7.49 31.80
C ALA A 52 7.53 -6.35 32.82
#